data_AF-A0ABD3UEU8-F1
#
_entry.id   AF-A0ABD3UEU8-F1
#
_cell.length_a   1.000
_cell.length_b   1.000
_cell.length_c   1.000
_cell.angle_alpha   90.00
_cell.angle_beta   90.00
_cell.angle_gamma   90.00
#
_symmetry.space_group_name_H-M   'P 1'
#
loop_
_entity.id
_entity.type
_entity.pdbx_description
1 polymer ?
#
loop_
_entity_poly.entity_id
_entity_poly.type
_entity_poly.pdbx_seq_one_letter_code
_entity_poly.pdbx_strand_id
1 'polypeptide(L)'
;MENAVVRAVLLKNEELLRRHLVLSRTVIKKLRDNGIITEYTGQKLLIQRGEDQIQTLLFPLKIKDLRTLQKFIDVLKETHHRWIAEVVLETDIESGRRTAVDLTKSLRYWLARQDKSGTLDSDLNERLIIPLSTLTSLSKTRNGLTTHLDGVNQSNGYISAALERARNQRLTRTKNGYANLGSISSRVPEKLRELERTFESESTNNRSLLSVLKQEELAIHAHFRQNQQEQREIEQKQKDLSELQGRMRDLEERFVNMY
;
A
#
# COMPACT_ATOMS: atom_id res chain seq x y z
N MET A 1 8.97 19.58 4.02
CA MET A 1 7.90 18.72 3.44
C MET A 1 8.48 17.63 2.54
N GLU A 2 9.52 17.91 1.76
CA GLU A 2 10.17 16.95 0.84
C GLU A 2 10.61 15.64 1.53
N ASN A 3 11.24 15.74 2.70
CA ASN A 3 11.66 14.54 3.46
C ASN A 3 10.49 13.62 3.85
N ALA A 4 9.29 14.16 4.05
CA ALA A 4 8.11 13.34 4.36
C ALA A 4 7.65 12.54 3.15
N VAL A 5 7.76 13.11 1.94
CA VAL A 5 7.46 12.42 0.68
C VAL A 5 8.48 11.32 0.44
N VAL A 6 9.78 11.61 0.58
CA VAL A 6 10.85 10.61 0.43
C VAL A 6 10.64 9.44 1.39
N ARG A 7 10.34 9.72 2.66
CA ARG A 7 10.04 8.67 3.65
C ARG A 7 8.82 7.83 3.27
N ALA A 8 7.75 8.46 2.79
CA ALA A 8 6.54 7.75 2.39
C ALA A 8 6.80 6.83 1.19
N VAL A 9 7.53 7.31 0.17
CA VAL A 9 7.91 6.52 -1.01
C VAL A 9 8.82 5.35 -0.61
N LEU A 10 9.85 5.60 0.20
CA LEU A 10 10.77 4.55 0.65
C LEU A 10 10.09 3.51 1.54
N LEU A 11 9.14 3.93 2.39
CA LEU A 11 8.41 3.03 3.28
C LEU A 11 7.43 2.14 2.50
N LYS A 12 6.73 2.69 1.50
CA LYS A 12 5.82 1.92 0.66
C LYS A 12 6.57 0.87 -0.19
N ASN A 13 7.80 1.18 -0.61
CA ASN A 13 8.63 0.29 -1.41
C ASN A 13 9.64 -0.52 -0.57
N GLU A 14 9.60 -0.44 0.75
CA GLU A 14 10.61 -1.06 1.61
C GLU A 14 10.70 -2.57 1.40
N GLU A 15 9.54 -3.24 1.32
CA GLU A 15 9.47 -4.69 1.11
C GLU A 15 9.97 -5.11 -0.28
N LEU A 16 9.64 -4.32 -1.30
CA LEU A 16 10.13 -4.55 -2.66
C LEU A 16 11.66 -4.45 -2.70
N LEU A 17 12.22 -3.42 -2.08
CA LEU A 17 13.67 -3.23 -2.00
C LEU A 17 14.33 -4.36 -1.22
N ARG A 18 13.73 -4.84 -0.12
CA ARG A 18 14.27 -5.97 0.65
C ARG A 18 14.36 -7.26 -0.16
N ARG A 19 13.32 -7.57 -0.94
CA ARG A 19 13.23 -8.83 -1.70
C ARG A 19 14.07 -8.83 -2.95
N HIS A 20 14.21 -7.67 -3.61
CA HIS A 20 14.68 -7.62 -4.99
C HIS A 20 15.96 -6.82 -5.19
N LEU A 21 16.36 -5.96 -4.25
CA LEU A 21 17.60 -5.22 -4.38
C LEU A 21 18.76 -6.05 -3.83
N VAL A 22 19.66 -6.48 -4.70
CA VAL A 22 20.89 -7.15 -4.30
C VAL A 22 22.03 -6.14 -4.31
N LEU A 23 22.57 -5.81 -3.14
CA LEU A 23 23.67 -4.86 -3.00
C LEU A 23 25.01 -5.51 -3.33
N SER A 24 25.33 -5.56 -4.62
CA SER A 24 26.66 -5.97 -5.09
C SER A 24 27.73 -4.94 -4.76
N ARG A 25 29.01 -5.36 -4.78
CA ARG A 25 30.17 -4.46 -4.54
C ARG A 25 30.18 -3.26 -5.48
N THR A 26 29.73 -3.45 -6.72
CA THR A 26 29.65 -2.38 -7.73
C THR A 26 28.53 -1.39 -7.41
N VAL A 27 27.36 -1.86 -6.97
CA VAL A 27 26.27 -0.98 -6.49
C VAL A 27 26.74 -0.17 -5.29
N ILE A 28 27.34 -0.81 -4.29
CA ILE A 28 27.84 -0.14 -3.08
C ILE A 28 28.91 0.91 -3.44
N LYS A 29 29.81 0.60 -4.38
CA LYS A 29 30.79 1.57 -4.89
C LYS A 29 30.10 2.78 -5.53
N LYS A 30 29.12 2.57 -6.42
CA LYS A 30 28.37 3.67 -7.05
C LYS A 30 27.56 4.50 -6.04
N LEU A 31 26.98 3.88 -5.02
CA LEU A 31 26.27 4.60 -3.95
C LEU A 31 27.21 5.54 -3.17
N ARG A 32 28.45 5.11 -2.95
CA ARG A 32 29.50 5.93 -2.32
C ARG A 32 30.00 7.02 -3.25
N ASP A 33 30.29 6.70 -4.52
CA ASP A 33 30.76 7.67 -5.53
C ASP A 33 29.74 8.81 -5.73
N ASN A 34 28.44 8.50 -5.61
CA ASN A 34 27.35 9.49 -5.68
C ASN A 34 27.08 10.26 -4.35
N GLY A 35 27.81 9.94 -3.28
CA GLY A 35 27.64 10.57 -1.96
C GLY A 35 26.33 10.19 -1.24
N ILE A 36 25.70 9.09 -1.63
CA ILE A 36 24.46 8.61 -0.99
C ILE A 36 24.79 8.00 0.38
N ILE A 37 25.85 7.19 0.42
CA ILE A 37 26.37 6.55 1.64
C ILE A 37 27.82 7.00 1.92
N THR A 38 28.23 6.92 3.18
CA THR A 38 29.63 7.18 3.58
C THR A 38 30.48 5.92 3.41
N GLU A 39 31.81 6.07 3.44
CA GLU A 39 32.75 4.94 3.43
C GLU A 39 32.43 3.92 4.53
N TYR A 40 32.20 4.40 5.75
CA TYR A 40 31.85 3.57 6.90
C TYR A 40 30.57 2.76 6.66
N THR A 41 29.51 3.40 6.15
CA THR A 41 28.26 2.70 5.81
C THR A 41 28.49 1.69 4.69
N GLY A 42 29.31 2.01 3.68
CA GLY A 42 29.66 1.09 2.61
C GLY A 42 30.37 -0.18 3.12
N GLN A 43 31.32 -0.03 4.03
CA GLN A 43 32.00 -1.18 4.68
C GLN A 43 31.03 -2.01 5.52
N LYS A 44 30.15 -1.34 6.28
CA LYS A 44 29.12 -2.02 7.08
C LYS A 44 28.17 -2.87 6.21
N LEU A 45 27.75 -2.32 5.07
CA LEU A 45 26.89 -3.03 4.10
C LEU A 45 27.56 -4.28 3.54
N LEU A 46 28.88 -4.26 3.31
CA LEU A 46 29.61 -5.42 2.80
C LEU A 46 29.68 -6.59 3.81
N ILE A 47 29.58 -6.30 5.10
CA ILE A 47 29.65 -7.32 6.17
C ILE A 47 28.27 -7.92 6.45
N GLN A 48 27.22 -7.11 6.37
CA GLN A 48 25.84 -7.54 6.60
C GLN A 48 25.32 -8.45 5.48
N ARG A 49 24.28 -9.23 5.76
CA ARG A 49 23.68 -10.17 4.79
C ARG A 49 22.22 -9.83 4.53
N GLY A 50 21.80 -9.94 3.27
CA GLY A 50 20.39 -9.90 2.86
C GLY A 50 19.65 -8.65 3.34
N GLU A 51 18.56 -8.86 4.07
CA GLU A 51 17.62 -7.81 4.47
C GLU A 51 18.24 -6.73 5.37
N ASP A 52 19.21 -7.10 6.22
CA ASP A 52 19.88 -6.15 7.12
C ASP A 52 20.71 -5.10 6.37
N GLN A 53 21.21 -5.47 5.18
CA GLN A 53 21.90 -4.53 4.30
C GLN A 53 20.93 -3.45 3.81
N ILE A 54 19.72 -3.85 3.41
CA ILE A 54 18.71 -2.91 2.89
C ILE A 54 18.22 -1.97 3.99
N GLN A 55 17.98 -2.46 5.22
CA GLN A 55 17.63 -1.58 6.33
C GLN A 55 18.72 -0.54 6.62
N THR A 56 19.99 -0.97 6.61
CA THR A 56 21.14 -0.11 6.85
C THR A 56 21.31 0.93 5.74
N LEU A 57 20.96 0.60 4.49
CA LEU A 57 20.93 1.53 3.36
C LEU A 57 19.74 2.51 3.42
N LEU A 58 18.56 2.05 3.84
CA LEU A 58 17.36 2.86 3.90
C LEU A 58 17.41 3.92 5.00
N PHE A 59 18.12 3.66 6.09
CA PHE A 59 18.26 4.61 7.19
C PHE A 59 18.81 5.99 6.74
N PRO A 60 19.98 6.10 6.07
CA PRO A 60 20.49 7.38 5.58
C PRO A 60 19.60 7.98 4.49
N LEU A 61 18.94 7.16 3.65
CA LEU A 61 18.03 7.64 2.60
C LEU A 61 16.76 8.29 3.19
N LYS A 62 16.22 7.77 4.31
CA LYS A 62 15.05 8.33 5.00
C LYS A 62 15.33 9.70 5.67
N ILE A 63 16.59 10.01 5.95
CA ILE A 63 17.00 11.26 6.59
C ILE A 63 17.31 12.35 5.55
N LYS A 64 17.76 11.93 4.37
CA LYS A 64 18.21 12.83 3.30
C LYS A 64 17.06 13.40 2.46
N ASP A 65 17.43 14.36 1.62
CA ASP A 65 16.57 15.15 0.75
C ASP A 65 16.16 14.39 -0.54
N LEU A 66 15.22 15.00 -1.27
CA LEU A 66 14.71 14.44 -2.54
C LEU A 66 15.82 14.25 -3.58
N ARG A 67 16.84 15.12 -3.59
CA ARG A 67 18.00 15.00 -4.49
C ARG A 67 18.79 13.73 -4.24
N THR A 68 18.93 13.31 -2.99
CA THR A 68 19.57 12.03 -2.66
C THR A 68 18.74 10.86 -3.16
N LEU A 69 17.41 10.90 -3.04
CA LEU A 69 16.54 9.87 -3.61
C LEU A 69 16.68 9.78 -5.13
N GLN A 70 16.77 10.93 -5.81
CA GLN A 70 17.00 10.97 -7.26
C GLN A 70 18.33 10.32 -7.64
N LYS A 71 19.43 10.67 -6.97
CA LYS A 71 20.73 10.01 -7.17
C LYS A 71 20.66 8.51 -6.93
N PHE A 72 19.92 8.08 -5.92
CA PHE A 72 19.72 6.65 -5.64
C PHE A 72 19.01 5.96 -6.81
N ILE A 73 17.96 6.57 -7.34
CA ILE A 73 17.24 6.08 -8.53
C ILE A 73 18.16 6.02 -9.75
N ASP A 74 19.02 7.01 -9.94
CA ASP A 74 20.00 7.02 -11.04
C ASP A 74 21.01 5.87 -10.90
N VAL A 75 21.51 5.62 -9.69
CA VAL A 75 22.37 4.46 -9.41
C VAL A 75 21.65 3.14 -9.70
N LEU A 76 20.35 3.02 -9.38
CA LEU A 76 19.56 1.82 -9.69
C LEU A 76 19.44 1.61 -11.21
N LYS A 77 19.19 2.69 -11.97
CA LYS A 77 19.14 2.63 -13.45
C LYS A 77 20.47 2.20 -14.04
N GLU A 78 21.58 2.72 -13.52
CA GLU A 78 22.92 2.40 -14.00
C GLU A 78 23.43 1.00 -13.60
N THR A 79 22.81 0.35 -12.62
CA THR A 79 23.24 -0.95 -12.08
C THR A 79 22.34 -2.10 -12.51
N HIS A 80 21.57 -1.91 -13.59
CA HIS A 80 20.59 -2.88 -14.11
C HIS A 80 19.39 -3.17 -13.19
N HIS A 81 19.15 -2.35 -12.17
CA HIS A 81 17.95 -2.38 -11.33
C HIS A 81 16.89 -1.37 -11.84
N ARG A 82 16.82 -1.17 -13.17
CA ARG A 82 15.97 -0.15 -13.81
C ARG A 82 14.49 -0.33 -13.49
N TRP A 83 14.03 -1.58 -13.45
CA TRP A 83 12.63 -1.87 -13.14
C TRP A 83 12.26 -1.44 -11.70
N ILE A 84 13.17 -1.60 -10.73
CA ILE A 84 12.96 -1.11 -9.35
C ILE A 84 12.85 0.40 -9.35
N ALA A 85 13.74 1.08 -10.10
CA ALA A 85 13.69 2.53 -10.23
C ALA A 85 12.35 3.01 -10.84
N GLU A 86 11.83 2.31 -11.84
CA GLU A 86 10.53 2.63 -12.46
C GLU A 86 9.38 2.47 -11.46
N VAL A 87 9.32 1.36 -10.72
CA VAL A 87 8.29 1.15 -9.68
C VAL A 87 8.36 2.20 -8.57
N VAL A 88 9.57 2.58 -8.13
CA VAL A 88 9.75 3.63 -7.12
C VAL A 88 9.27 4.99 -7.64
N LEU A 89 9.47 5.29 -8.93
CA LEU A 89 9.01 6.53 -9.57
C LEU A 89 7.48 6.55 -9.78
N GLU A 90 6.88 5.41 -10.07
CA GLU A 90 5.41 5.25 -10.24
C GLU A 90 4.65 5.21 -8.91
N THR A 91 5.37 5.25 -7.79
CA THR A 91 4.75 5.16 -6.47
C THR A 91 3.90 6.41 -6.19
N ASP A 92 2.58 6.24 -6.24
CA ASP A 92 1.64 7.30 -5.89
C ASP A 92 1.84 7.82 -4.46
N ILE A 93 2.20 9.10 -4.36
CA ILE A 93 2.51 9.81 -3.11
C ILE A 93 1.25 9.96 -2.25
N GLU A 94 0.06 10.01 -2.84
CA GLU A 94 -1.20 10.15 -2.09
C GLU A 94 -1.46 8.94 -1.19
N SER A 95 -1.16 7.74 -1.69
CA SER A 95 -1.24 6.50 -0.91
C SER A 95 -0.19 6.43 0.22
N GLY A 96 0.98 7.06 0.03
CA GLY A 96 2.05 7.16 1.03
C GLY A 96 1.72 8.09 2.20
N ARG A 97 0.95 9.17 1.95
CA ARG A 97 0.49 10.08 3.02
C ARG A 97 -0.53 9.41 3.93
N ARG A 98 -1.40 8.55 3.40
CA ARG A 98 -2.39 7.80 4.19
C ARG A 98 -1.71 6.78 5.12
N THR A 99 -0.75 6.01 4.59
CA THR A 99 0.00 5.01 5.36
C THR A 99 0.90 5.61 6.45
N ALA A 100 1.53 6.78 6.23
CA ALA A 100 2.29 7.46 7.28
C ALA A 100 1.39 7.98 8.42
N VAL A 101 0.18 8.44 8.11
CA VAL A 101 -0.83 8.85 9.09
C VAL A 101 -1.38 7.64 9.85
N ASP A 102 -1.59 6.51 9.16
CA ASP A 102 -2.04 5.27 9.80
C ASP A 102 -0.93 4.65 10.66
N LEU A 103 0.34 4.71 10.26
CA LEU A 103 1.47 4.27 11.08
C LEU A 103 1.65 5.13 12.32
N THR A 104 1.46 6.45 12.23
CA THR A 104 1.48 7.33 13.41
C THR A 104 0.27 7.10 14.32
N LYS A 105 -0.88 6.73 13.76
CA LYS A 105 -2.08 6.33 14.51
C LYS A 105 -1.88 4.97 15.21
N SER A 106 -1.28 4.00 14.52
CA SER A 106 -0.91 2.69 15.06
C SER A 106 0.20 2.79 16.12
N LEU A 107 1.21 3.64 15.92
CA LEU A 107 2.23 3.95 16.93
C LEU A 107 1.62 4.62 18.16
N ARG A 108 0.69 5.58 17.97
CA ARG A 108 -0.01 6.23 19.07
C ARG A 108 -0.91 5.24 19.83
N TYR A 109 -1.58 4.34 19.11
CA TYR A 109 -2.38 3.26 19.71
C TYR A 109 -1.52 2.27 20.49
N TRP A 110 -0.34 1.92 19.95
CA TRP A 110 0.61 1.00 20.59
C TRP A 110 1.27 1.62 21.83
N LEU A 111 1.69 2.89 21.76
CA LEU A 111 2.21 3.65 22.91
C LEU A 111 1.14 3.82 24.00
N ALA A 112 -0.11 4.15 23.62
CA ALA A 112 -1.22 4.24 24.58
C ALA A 112 -1.62 2.88 25.18
N ARG A 113 -1.21 1.76 24.57
CA ARG A 113 -1.41 0.40 25.09
C ARG A 113 -0.30 -0.01 26.06
N GLN A 114 0.94 0.47 25.86
CA GLN A 114 2.07 0.31 26.78
C GLN A 114 1.85 1.05 28.10
N ASP A 115 1.28 2.26 28.07
CA ASP A 115 0.93 3.02 29.29
C ASP A 115 -0.12 2.34 30.18
N LYS A 116 -0.87 1.38 29.63
CA LYS A 116 -1.89 0.61 30.37
C LYS A 116 -1.38 -0.74 30.91
N SER A 117 -0.19 -1.20 30.51
CA SER A 117 0.36 -2.50 30.91
C SER A 117 1.36 -2.43 32.06
N GLY A 118 1.58 -1.26 32.68
CA GLY A 118 2.14 -1.16 34.03
C GLY A 118 3.44 -1.92 34.28
N THR A 119 4.38 -1.91 33.34
CA THR A 119 5.74 -2.43 33.53
C THR A 119 6.72 -1.50 32.80
N LEU A 120 7.26 -0.55 33.57
CA LEU A 120 8.30 0.38 33.15
C LEU A 120 9.64 -0.35 33.08
N ASP A 121 10.25 -0.38 31.90
CA ASP A 121 11.70 -0.26 31.78
C ASP A 121 11.99 1.16 31.27
N SER A 122 12.62 1.96 32.13
CA SER A 122 12.79 3.41 32.01
C SER A 122 13.82 3.86 30.96
N ASP A 123 14.49 2.95 30.25
CA ASP A 123 15.68 3.29 29.46
C ASP A 123 15.43 3.63 27.98
N LEU A 124 14.21 3.45 27.46
CA LEU A 124 13.90 3.71 26.05
C LEU A 124 13.36 5.10 25.75
N ASN A 125 13.02 5.89 26.78
CA ASN A 125 12.35 7.18 26.59
C ASN A 125 13.31 8.34 26.23
N GLU A 126 14.63 8.14 26.35
CA GLU A 126 15.62 9.19 26.06
C GLU A 126 16.06 9.28 24.59
N ARG A 127 15.65 8.34 23.70
CA ARG A 127 16.18 8.27 22.32
C ARG A 127 15.25 8.76 21.21
N LEU A 128 14.06 9.26 21.52
CA LEU A 128 13.15 9.85 20.55
C LEU A 128 13.03 11.36 20.78
N ILE A 129 14.07 12.10 20.37
CA ILE A 129 14.04 13.56 20.28
C ILE A 129 13.18 13.96 19.06
N ILE A 130 11.87 13.94 19.22
CA ILE A 130 10.97 14.84 18.49
C ILE A 130 10.09 15.51 19.55
N PRO A 131 10.27 16.82 19.82
CA PRO A 131 9.48 17.51 20.83
C PRO A 131 7.99 17.43 20.50
N LEU A 132 7.19 16.91 21.44
CA LEU A 132 5.73 16.74 21.34
C LEU A 132 5.00 18.04 20.96
N SER A 133 5.63 19.19 21.19
CA SER A 133 5.16 20.53 20.82
C SER A 133 5.06 20.76 19.30
N THR A 134 5.77 20.00 18.46
CA THR A 134 5.64 20.09 16.99
C THR A 134 4.43 19.33 16.44
N LEU A 135 3.85 18.40 17.20
CA LEU A 135 2.69 17.59 16.78
C LEU A 135 1.34 18.23 17.14
N THR A 136 1.30 19.15 18.11
CA THR A 136 0.08 19.88 18.50
C THR A 136 -0.31 20.98 17.51
N SER A 137 0.62 21.46 16.68
CA SER A 137 0.34 22.45 15.63
C SER A 137 -0.47 21.88 14.45
N LEU A 138 -0.37 20.56 14.21
CA LEU A 138 -1.05 19.87 13.11
C LEU A 138 -2.44 19.31 13.48
N SER A 139 -2.78 19.22 14.78
CA SER A 139 -4.10 18.72 15.21
C SER A 139 -5.18 19.82 15.24
N LYS A 140 -4.79 21.09 15.43
CA LYS A 140 -5.74 22.21 15.52
C LYS A 140 -6.43 22.56 14.19
N THR A 141 -5.87 22.19 13.05
CA THR A 141 -6.51 22.36 11.73
C THR A 141 -7.52 21.27 11.38
N ARG A 142 -7.63 20.18 12.16
CA ARG A 142 -8.51 19.03 11.85
C ARG A 142 -9.80 18.95 12.67
N ASN A 143 -9.92 19.70 13.77
CA ASN A 143 -11.10 19.63 14.65
C ASN A 143 -12.40 20.23 14.05
N GLY A 144 -12.38 20.71 12.81
CA GLY A 144 -13.57 21.20 12.10
C GLY A 144 -14.28 20.17 11.21
N LEU A 145 -13.76 18.95 11.02
CA LEU A 145 -14.27 18.03 9.99
C LEU A 145 -14.72 16.64 10.47
N THR A 146 -14.65 16.33 11.77
CA THR A 146 -14.82 14.94 12.27
C THR A 146 -16.14 14.66 12.98
N THR A 147 -17.11 15.56 12.99
CA THR A 147 -18.41 15.31 13.64
C THR A 147 -19.48 14.70 12.73
N HIS A 148 -19.17 14.30 11.48
CA HIS A 148 -20.22 13.91 10.52
C HIS A 148 -20.18 12.48 9.93
N LEU A 149 -19.27 11.59 10.36
CA LEU A 149 -19.06 10.31 9.66
C LEU A 149 -19.50 9.02 10.39
N ASP A 150 -19.96 9.07 11.64
CA ASP A 150 -20.38 7.87 12.37
C ASP A 150 -21.87 7.47 12.15
N GLY A 151 -22.60 8.19 11.29
CA GLY A 151 -24.02 7.90 10.98
C GLY A 151 -24.29 7.09 9.70
N VAL A 152 -23.28 6.72 8.91
CA VAL A 152 -23.49 6.33 7.50
C VAL A 152 -23.65 4.82 7.27
N ASN A 153 -23.34 3.95 8.24
CA ASN A 153 -23.37 2.50 8.00
C ASN A 153 -24.69 1.78 8.34
N GLN A 154 -25.72 2.48 8.86
CA GLN A 154 -27.06 1.90 9.08
C GLN A 154 -28.12 2.36 8.05
N SER A 155 -27.81 3.32 7.18
CA SER A 155 -28.78 3.91 6.24
C SER A 155 -28.81 3.27 4.85
N ASN A 156 -27.82 2.44 4.49
CA ASN A 156 -27.72 1.86 3.14
C ASN A 156 -28.85 0.86 2.79
N GLY A 157 -29.46 0.21 3.79
CA GLY A 157 -30.61 -0.68 3.56
C GLY A 157 -31.94 0.06 3.30
N TYR A 158 -32.12 1.24 3.92
CA TYR A 158 -33.37 2.01 3.80
C TYR A 158 -33.38 2.96 2.59
N ILE A 159 -32.21 3.42 2.15
CA ILE A 159 -32.09 4.30 0.98
C ILE A 159 -32.40 3.55 -0.32
N SER A 160 -32.03 2.27 -0.44
CA SER A 160 -32.37 1.44 -1.61
C SER A 160 -33.88 1.35 -1.83
N ALA A 161 -34.65 1.06 -0.78
CA ALA A 161 -36.10 0.92 -0.87
C ALA A 161 -36.81 2.27 -1.12
N ALA A 162 -36.29 3.38 -0.61
CA ALA A 162 -36.83 4.71 -0.86
C ALA A 162 -36.56 5.18 -2.30
N LEU A 163 -35.36 4.89 -2.83
CA LEU A 163 -35.00 5.23 -4.21
C LEU A 163 -35.83 4.43 -5.23
N GLU A 164 -36.15 3.18 -4.92
CA GLU A 164 -36.94 2.30 -5.79
C GLU A 164 -38.43 2.66 -5.78
N ARG A 165 -38.97 3.12 -4.63
CA ARG A 165 -40.32 3.72 -4.55
C ARG A 165 -40.40 5.05 -5.30
N ALA A 166 -39.36 5.90 -5.23
CA ALA A 166 -39.30 7.16 -5.97
C ALA A 166 -39.19 6.94 -7.49
N ARG A 167 -38.50 5.88 -7.93
CA ARG A 167 -38.40 5.50 -9.35
C ARG A 167 -39.75 5.02 -9.91
N ASN A 168 -40.50 4.22 -9.15
CA ASN A 168 -41.81 3.71 -9.56
C ASN A 168 -42.90 4.79 -9.54
N GLN A 169 -42.83 5.78 -8.63
CA GLN A 169 -43.74 6.93 -8.63
C GLN A 169 -43.49 7.91 -9.79
N ARG A 170 -42.26 7.97 -10.33
CA ARG A 170 -41.95 8.78 -11.52
C ARG A 170 -42.51 8.19 -12.81
N LEU A 171 -42.56 6.86 -12.92
CA LEU A 171 -43.08 6.15 -14.09
C LEU A 171 -44.62 6.18 -14.20
N THR A 172 -45.34 6.36 -13.09
CA THR A 172 -46.81 6.50 -13.11
C THR A 172 -47.27 7.93 -13.36
N ARG A 173 -46.45 8.95 -13.04
CA ARG A 173 -46.75 10.36 -13.35
C ARG A 173 -46.55 10.72 -14.82
N THR A 174 -45.73 9.98 -15.57
CA THR A 174 -45.49 10.25 -17.00
C THR A 174 -46.53 9.64 -17.93
N LYS A 175 -47.43 8.77 -17.45
CA LYS A 175 -48.47 8.15 -18.32
C LYS A 175 -49.76 8.95 -18.43
N ASN A 176 -50.06 9.86 -17.48
CA ASN A 176 -51.33 10.61 -17.49
C ASN A 176 -51.19 12.12 -17.77
N GLY A 177 -49.98 12.60 -18.11
CA GLY A 177 -49.69 14.04 -18.23
C GLY A 177 -49.48 14.59 -19.64
N TYR A 178 -49.45 13.76 -20.69
CA TYR A 178 -49.04 14.17 -22.04
C TYR A 178 -50.14 14.08 -23.10
N ALA A 179 -51.40 14.22 -22.72
CA ALA A 179 -52.51 14.27 -23.68
C ALA A 179 -52.82 15.70 -24.16
N ASN A 180 -52.15 16.75 -23.68
CA ASN A 180 -52.59 18.12 -23.98
C ASN A 180 -51.49 19.19 -24.09
N LEU A 181 -50.36 18.86 -24.71
CA LEU A 181 -49.37 19.85 -25.15
C LEU A 181 -48.99 19.56 -26.60
N GLY A 182 -49.94 19.87 -27.49
CA GLY A 182 -49.62 20.04 -28.90
C GLY A 182 -48.61 21.17 -29.09
N SER A 183 -47.64 20.93 -29.98
CA SER A 183 -46.89 21.95 -30.71
C SER A 183 -45.89 22.86 -29.96
N ILE A 184 -45.04 22.30 -29.11
CA ILE A 184 -43.74 22.94 -28.82
C ILE A 184 -42.62 21.96 -29.19
N SER A 185 -42.50 21.71 -30.50
CA SER A 185 -41.26 21.17 -31.07
C SER A 185 -40.29 22.31 -31.33
N SER A 186 -39.01 22.02 -31.19
CA SER A 186 -37.84 22.91 -31.31
C SER A 186 -37.66 23.83 -30.08
N ARG A 187 -36.58 23.80 -29.31
CA ARG A 187 -35.22 23.31 -29.49
C ARG A 187 -34.80 22.87 -28.09
N VAL A 188 -34.40 21.61 -27.91
CA VAL A 188 -33.58 21.28 -26.75
C VAL A 188 -32.28 22.09 -26.92
N PRO A 189 -31.93 22.98 -25.98
CA PRO A 189 -30.69 23.76 -26.03
C PRO A 189 -29.51 22.83 -26.36
N GLU A 190 -28.67 23.17 -27.32
CA GLU A 190 -27.55 22.32 -27.76
C GLU A 190 -26.67 21.87 -26.58
N LYS A 191 -26.51 22.74 -25.58
CA LYS A 191 -25.80 22.44 -24.32
C LYS A 191 -26.38 21.24 -23.56
N LEU A 192 -27.70 21.02 -23.58
CA LEU A 192 -28.32 19.86 -22.94
C LEU A 192 -28.09 18.57 -23.73
N ARG A 193 -28.06 18.64 -25.07
CA ARG A 193 -27.70 17.50 -25.92
C ARG A 193 -26.23 17.13 -25.78
N GLU A 194 -25.37 18.12 -25.62
CA GLU A 194 -23.94 17.90 -25.38
C GLU A 194 -23.71 17.26 -24.00
N LEU A 195 -24.43 17.72 -22.96
CA LEU A 195 -24.40 17.11 -21.64
C LEU A 195 -24.89 15.65 -21.65
N GLU A 196 -25.96 15.37 -22.40
CA GLU A 196 -26.49 14.01 -22.56
C GLU A 196 -25.47 13.08 -23.24
N ARG A 197 -24.80 13.54 -24.29
CA ARG A 197 -23.70 12.79 -24.92
C ARG A 197 -22.52 12.56 -23.98
N THR A 198 -22.13 13.56 -23.19
CA THR A 198 -21.05 13.37 -22.20
C THR A 198 -21.45 12.35 -21.13
N PHE A 199 -22.70 12.38 -20.68
CA PHE A 199 -23.19 11.44 -19.67
C PHE A 199 -23.27 10.01 -20.21
N GLU A 200 -23.70 9.84 -21.47
CA GLU A 200 -23.68 8.54 -22.14
C GLU A 200 -22.26 8.01 -22.35
N SER A 201 -21.33 8.89 -22.74
CA SER A 201 -19.90 8.54 -22.88
C SER A 201 -19.28 8.15 -21.53
N GLU A 202 -19.59 8.88 -20.45
CA GLU A 202 -19.13 8.52 -19.12
C GLU A 202 -19.78 7.23 -18.61
N SER A 203 -21.06 7.02 -18.88
CA SER A 203 -21.77 5.80 -18.50
C SER A 203 -21.19 4.56 -19.19
N THR A 204 -20.86 4.67 -20.48
CA THR A 204 -20.21 3.59 -21.24
C THR A 204 -18.79 3.33 -20.75
N ASN A 205 -17.99 4.38 -20.50
CA ASN A 205 -16.67 4.25 -19.89
C ASN A 205 -16.73 3.60 -18.50
N ASN A 206 -17.66 4.02 -17.64
CA ASN A 206 -17.83 3.45 -16.31
C ASN A 206 -18.24 1.98 -16.36
N ARG A 207 -19.10 1.58 -17.31
CA ARG A 207 -19.42 0.15 -17.53
C ARG A 207 -18.19 -0.64 -17.97
N SER A 208 -17.37 -0.09 -18.86
CA SER A 208 -16.11 -0.72 -19.28
C SER A 208 -15.16 -0.89 -18.09
N LEU A 209 -14.95 0.15 -17.29
CA LEU A 209 -14.10 0.09 -16.10
C LEU A 209 -14.60 -0.93 -15.08
N LEU A 210 -15.92 -0.98 -14.82
CA LEU A 210 -16.50 -1.99 -13.94
C LEU A 210 -16.30 -3.42 -14.47
N SER A 211 -16.32 -3.61 -15.79
CA SER A 211 -16.05 -4.93 -16.37
C SER A 211 -14.60 -5.37 -16.18
N VAL A 212 -13.64 -4.44 -16.33
CA VAL A 212 -12.23 -4.68 -16.06
C VAL A 212 -12.00 -5.00 -14.59
N LEU A 213 -12.56 -4.20 -13.68
CA LEU A 213 -12.44 -4.44 -12.24
C LEU A 213 -13.00 -5.82 -11.83
N LYS A 214 -14.13 -6.23 -12.42
CA LYS A 214 -14.69 -7.56 -12.17
C LYS A 214 -13.78 -8.69 -12.70
N GLN A 215 -13.12 -8.46 -13.83
CA GLN A 215 -12.16 -9.42 -14.38
C GLN A 215 -10.90 -9.52 -13.50
N GLU A 216 -10.39 -8.39 -13.00
CA GLU A 216 -9.28 -8.34 -12.06
C GLU A 216 -9.62 -9.02 -10.73
N GLU A 217 -10.81 -8.79 -10.19
CA GLU A 217 -11.32 -9.46 -8.98
C GLU A 217 -11.31 -10.99 -9.15
N LEU A 218 -11.79 -11.50 -10.29
CA LEU A 218 -11.76 -12.94 -10.59
C LEU A 218 -10.34 -13.48 -10.72
N ALA A 219 -9.43 -12.73 -11.35
CA ALA A 219 -8.03 -13.13 -11.47
C ALA A 219 -7.33 -13.19 -10.10
N ILE A 220 -7.56 -12.21 -9.23
CA ILE A 220 -7.04 -12.18 -7.86
C ILE A 220 -7.56 -13.39 -7.08
N HIS A 221 -8.85 -13.72 -7.19
CA HIS A 221 -9.41 -14.89 -6.54
C HIS A 221 -8.82 -16.22 -7.06
N ALA A 222 -8.58 -16.33 -8.36
CA ALA A 222 -7.93 -17.50 -8.94
C ALA A 222 -6.50 -17.66 -8.40
N HIS A 223 -5.70 -16.58 -8.39
CA HIS A 223 -4.35 -16.58 -7.82
C HIS A 223 -4.35 -16.93 -6.33
N PHE A 224 -5.30 -16.42 -5.55
CA PHE A 224 -5.38 -16.74 -4.12
C PHE A 224 -5.65 -18.23 -3.88
N ARG A 225 -6.52 -18.86 -4.68
CA ARG A 225 -6.77 -20.30 -4.59
C ARG A 225 -5.54 -21.11 -4.99
N GLN A 226 -4.83 -20.70 -6.04
CA GLN A 226 -3.59 -21.35 -6.46
C GLN A 226 -2.52 -21.28 -5.36
N ASN A 227 -2.28 -20.09 -4.81
CA ASN A 227 -1.33 -19.92 -3.70
C ASN A 227 -1.70 -20.78 -2.48
N GLN A 228 -2.99 -20.88 -2.16
CA GLN A 228 -3.46 -21.74 -1.07
C GLN A 228 -3.18 -23.23 -1.35
N GLN A 229 -3.31 -23.67 -2.60
CA GLN A 229 -2.98 -25.04 -3.00
C GLN A 229 -1.47 -25.29 -2.93
N GLU A 230 -0.67 -24.40 -3.48
CA GLU A 230 0.80 -24.49 -3.44
C GLU A 230 1.32 -24.54 -2.00
N GLN A 231 0.73 -23.75 -1.09
CA GLN A 231 1.08 -23.78 0.32
C GLN A 231 0.83 -25.16 0.95
N ARG A 232 -0.29 -25.82 0.63
CA ARG A 232 -0.57 -27.19 1.10
C ARG A 232 0.41 -28.21 0.53
N GLU A 233 0.79 -28.06 -0.73
CA GLU A 233 1.79 -28.92 -1.36
C GLU A 233 3.17 -28.77 -0.70
N ILE A 234 3.56 -27.54 -0.35
CA ILE A 234 4.80 -27.27 0.38
C ILE A 234 4.74 -27.91 1.77
N GLU A 235 3.65 -27.75 2.50
CA GLU A 235 3.46 -28.37 3.82
C GLU A 235 3.57 -29.90 3.75
N GLN A 236 2.97 -30.52 2.73
CA GLN A 236 3.10 -31.96 2.52
C GLN A 236 4.54 -32.37 2.23
N LYS A 237 5.25 -31.66 1.35
CA LYS A 237 6.67 -31.93 1.05
C LYS A 237 7.57 -31.77 2.28
N GLN A 238 7.30 -30.77 3.13
CA GLN A 238 8.04 -30.58 4.38
C GLN A 238 7.83 -31.73 5.35
N LYS A 239 6.59 -32.24 5.45
CA LYS A 239 6.27 -33.43 6.24
C LYS A 239 7.02 -34.67 5.74
N ASP A 240 7.02 -34.91 4.43
CA ASP A 240 7.70 -36.05 3.82
C ASP A 240 9.23 -35.98 4.04
N LEU A 241 9.82 -34.78 3.93
CA LEU A 241 11.24 -34.55 4.25
C LEU A 241 11.56 -34.82 5.72
N SER A 242 10.71 -34.39 6.63
CA SER A 242 10.88 -34.65 8.06
C SER A 242 10.83 -36.16 8.38
N GLU A 243 9.95 -36.91 7.72
CA GLU A 243 9.88 -38.36 7.86
C GLU A 243 11.15 -39.05 7.33
N LEU A 244 11.65 -38.63 6.16
CA LEU A 244 12.90 -39.15 5.60
C LEU A 244 14.09 -38.85 6.50
N GLN A 245 14.18 -37.64 7.05
CA GLN A 245 15.23 -37.27 8.01
C GLN A 245 15.16 -38.13 9.27
N GLY A 246 13.96 -38.43 9.77
CA GLY A 246 13.77 -39.37 10.88
C GLY A 246 14.30 -40.77 10.54
N ARG A 247 13.91 -41.32 9.38
CA ARG A 247 14.39 -42.63 8.92
C ARG A 247 15.90 -42.68 8.72
N MET A 248 16.53 -41.62 8.21
CA MET A 248 17.98 -41.56 8.08
C MET A 248 18.67 -41.58 9.44
N ARG A 249 18.14 -40.83 10.42
CA ARG A 249 18.66 -40.85 11.79
C ARG A 249 18.55 -42.23 12.43
N ASP A 250 17.41 -42.90 12.25
CA ASP A 250 17.20 -44.26 12.76
C ASP A 250 18.19 -45.26 12.12
N LEU A 251 18.50 -45.09 10.82
CA LEU A 251 19.51 -45.90 10.13
C LEU A 251 20.91 -45.61 10.66
N GLU A 252 21.28 -44.35 10.85
CA GLU A 252 22.57 -43.94 11.44
C GLU A 252 22.74 -44.55 12.84
N GLU A 253 21.72 -44.50 13.69
CA GLU A 253 21.74 -45.10 15.02
C GLU A 253 21.91 -46.63 14.97
N ARG A 254 21.23 -47.30 14.04
CA ARG A 254 21.41 -48.75 13.81
C ARG A 254 22.82 -49.08 13.32
N PHE A 255 23.41 -48.26 12.46
CA PHE A 255 24.77 -48.44 11.99
C PHE A 255 25.78 -48.26 13.13
N VAL A 256 25.62 -47.23 13.95
CA VAL A 256 26.46 -46.99 15.14
C VAL A 256 26.37 -48.14 16.13
N ASN A 257 25.20 -48.74 16.33
CA ASN A 257 25.03 -49.88 17.23
C ASN A 257 25.59 -51.21 16.67
N MET A 258 25.91 -51.28 15.38
CA MET A 258 26.41 -52.50 14.73
C MET A 258 27.93 -52.60 14.73
N TYR A 259 28.63 -51.46 14.81
CA TYR A 259 30.09 -51.34 14.79
C TYR A 259 30.64 -50.98 16.17
#